data_AF-U6LWD0-F1
#
_entry.id   AF-U6LWD0-F1
#
_cell.length_a   1.000
_cell.length_b   1.000
_cell.length_c   1.000
_cell.angle_alpha   90.00
_cell.angle_beta   90.00
_cell.angle_gamma   90.00
#
_symmetry.space_group_name_H-M   'P 1'
#
loop_
_entity.id
_entity.type
_entity.pdbx_description
1 polymer ?
#
loop_
_entity_poly.entity_id
_entity_poly.type
_entity_poly.pdbx_seq_one_letter_code
_entity_poly.pdbx_strand_id
1 'polypeptide(L)'
;MKVYREEYDYRRLHCMRLLAIKKARKGTRIGLLLSSLGRQTSVGLAEDLINLLHAKNKFPVPILINEFTPNKLKTLNTQLDAFVQIGCPRLSIDWGESFDAPLLSPYEAFVAFGDQPYLPVYPMDYYAKDGGPWTNYNTSTGDRRGSLAVKEPVNSKKAELMARLLQRQQQRRQMAAAAAAANSDGAAPQSNQLQQQQQQQPQQSVDL
;
A
#
# COMPACT_ATOMS: atom_id res chain seq x y z
N MET A 1 12.75 -39.14 -9.92
CA MET A 1 12.36 -37.84 -9.35
C MET A 1 11.18 -38.09 -8.40
N LYS A 2 11.38 -37.93 -7.08
CA LYS A 2 10.28 -38.07 -6.11
C LYS A 2 9.51 -36.76 -6.06
N VAL A 3 8.20 -36.81 -6.30
CA VAL A 3 7.29 -35.68 -6.18
C VAL A 3 6.46 -35.89 -4.91
N TYR A 4 6.34 -34.84 -4.10
CA TYR A 4 5.51 -34.85 -2.91
C TYR A 4 4.27 -33.98 -3.15
N ARG A 5 3.14 -34.39 -2.57
CA ARG A 5 1.91 -33.61 -2.54
C ARG A 5 1.80 -32.97 -1.16
N GLU A 6 1.75 -31.64 -1.13
CA GLU A 6 1.59 -30.87 0.09
C GLU A 6 0.15 -30.33 0.18
N GLU A 7 -0.46 -30.41 1.35
CA GLU A 7 -1.77 -29.83 1.65
C GLU A 7 -1.64 -28.93 2.87
N TYR A 8 -2.29 -27.77 2.83
CA TYR A 8 -2.24 -26.81 3.93
C TYR A 8 -3.41 -27.05 4.90
N ASP A 9 -3.10 -27.27 6.18
CA ASP A 9 -4.13 -27.45 7.21
C ASP A 9 -4.70 -26.09 7.66
N TYR A 10 -5.72 -25.64 6.92
CA TYR A 10 -6.43 -24.39 7.24
C TYR A 10 -7.13 -24.45 8.60
N ARG A 11 -7.64 -25.61 9.02
CA ARG A 11 -8.32 -25.73 10.31
C ARG A 11 -7.36 -25.46 11.46
N ARG A 12 -6.16 -26.03 11.37
CA ARG A 12 -5.08 -25.77 12.31
C ARG A 12 -4.68 -24.29 12.30
N LEU A 13 -4.50 -23.69 11.12
CA LEU A 13 -4.21 -22.25 11.01
C LEU A 13 -5.25 -21.41 11.77
N HIS A 14 -6.53 -21.58 11.46
CA HIS A 14 -7.60 -20.81 12.08
C HIS A 14 -7.63 -20.99 13.61
N CYS A 15 -7.52 -22.23 14.09
CA CYS A 15 -7.50 -22.52 15.52
C CYS A 15 -6.35 -21.80 16.24
N MET A 16 -5.14 -21.92 15.70
CA MET A 16 -3.93 -21.31 16.27
C MET A 16 -4.00 -19.78 16.28
N ARG A 17 -4.53 -19.18 15.21
CA ARG A 17 -4.65 -17.72 15.09
C ARG A 17 -5.74 -17.15 15.98
N LEU A 18 -6.90 -17.79 16.06
CA LEU A 18 -7.95 -17.41 17.02
C LEU A 18 -7.48 -17.50 18.48
N LEU A 19 -6.68 -18.53 18.81
CA LEU A 19 -6.08 -18.66 20.13
C LEU A 19 -5.08 -17.53 20.43
N ALA A 20 -4.23 -17.16 19.46
CA ALA A 20 -3.32 -16.02 19.60
C ALA A 20 -4.07 -14.70 19.80
N ILE A 21 -5.12 -14.43 19.01
CA ILE A 21 -6.01 -13.27 19.17
C ILE A 21 -6.64 -13.24 20.57
N LYS A 22 -7.19 -14.37 21.02
CA LYS A 22 -7.83 -14.48 22.33
C LYS A 22 -6.85 -14.23 23.48
N LYS A 23 -5.60 -14.67 23.35
CA LYS A 23 -4.52 -14.37 24.32
C LYS A 23 -4.18 -12.88 24.29
N ALA A 24 -3.95 -12.31 23.12
CA ALA A 24 -3.54 -10.91 22.95
C ALA A 24 -4.58 -9.92 23.48
N ARG A 25 -5.89 -10.21 23.34
CA ARG A 25 -6.98 -9.37 23.87
C ARG A 25 -6.87 -9.08 25.39
N LYS A 26 -6.31 -10.04 26.14
CA LYS A 26 -6.13 -9.93 27.60
C LYS A 26 -4.94 -9.04 27.97
N GLY A 27 -3.98 -8.85 27.07
CA GLY A 27 -2.80 -8.04 27.30
C GLY A 27 -3.12 -6.54 27.37
N THR A 28 -2.34 -5.79 28.14
CA THR A 28 -2.47 -4.34 28.29
C THR A 28 -1.38 -3.61 27.52
N ARG A 29 -0.15 -4.13 27.55
CA ARG A 29 1.00 -3.55 26.86
C ARG A 29 1.28 -4.32 25.58
N ILE A 30 1.18 -3.63 24.45
CA ILE A 30 1.22 -4.24 23.13
C ILE A 30 2.45 -3.71 22.37
N GLY A 31 3.38 -4.60 22.02
CA GLY A 31 4.55 -4.25 21.22
C GLY A 31 4.19 -4.15 19.73
N LEU A 32 4.39 -2.99 19.11
CA LEU A 32 4.27 -2.82 17.67
C LEU A 32 5.64 -3.00 17.02
N LEU A 33 5.86 -4.15 16.41
CA LEU A 33 7.13 -4.53 15.82
C LEU A 33 7.21 -4.01 14.38
N LEU A 34 8.08 -3.02 14.17
CA LEU A 34 8.34 -2.40 12.88
C LEU A 34 9.61 -3.01 12.30
N SER A 35 9.55 -3.56 11.08
CA SER A 35 10.74 -4.05 10.40
C SER A 35 11.50 -2.91 9.72
N SER A 36 12.80 -2.79 9.94
CA SER A 36 13.65 -1.89 9.14
C SER A 36 14.11 -2.53 7.82
N LEU A 37 13.84 -3.83 7.62
CA LEU A 37 14.31 -4.58 6.46
C LEU A 37 13.33 -4.45 5.27
N GLY A 38 13.88 -4.22 4.08
CA GLY A 38 13.15 -4.42 2.82
C GLY A 38 11.96 -3.50 2.56
N ARG A 39 11.82 -2.34 3.25
CA ARG A 39 10.67 -1.42 3.12
C ARG A 39 9.31 -2.12 3.24
N GLN A 40 9.23 -3.16 4.07
CA GLN A 40 8.01 -3.96 4.28
C GLN A 40 7.03 -3.28 5.25
N THR A 41 7.54 -2.37 6.07
CA THR A 41 6.78 -1.69 7.12
C THR A 41 5.97 -0.52 6.57
N SER A 42 4.78 -0.34 7.12
CA SER A 42 3.91 0.81 6.86
C SER A 42 3.89 1.72 8.06
N VAL A 43 4.30 2.97 7.87
CA VAL A 43 4.22 3.99 8.92
C VAL A 43 2.77 4.37 9.22
N GLY A 44 1.95 4.59 8.18
CA GLY A 44 0.55 4.94 8.38
C GLY A 44 -0.24 3.86 9.12
N LEU A 45 0.06 2.58 8.83
CA LEU A 45 -0.59 1.48 9.53
C LEU A 45 -0.16 1.40 11.00
N ALA A 46 1.10 1.73 11.29
CA ALA A 46 1.59 1.83 12.66
C ALA A 46 0.87 2.93 13.44
N GLU A 47 0.67 4.10 12.83
CA GLU A 47 -0.09 5.21 13.43
C GLU A 47 -1.55 4.82 13.67
N ASP A 48 -2.21 4.20 12.68
CA ASP A 48 -3.58 3.71 12.81
C ASP A 48 -3.71 2.70 13.96
N LEU A 49 -2.76 1.77 14.08
CA LEU A 49 -2.74 0.78 15.17
C LEU A 49 -2.44 1.42 16.53
N ILE A 50 -1.58 2.43 16.61
CA ILE A 50 -1.36 3.19 17.85
C ILE A 50 -2.66 3.85 18.29
N ASN A 51 -3.35 4.53 17.38
CA ASN A 51 -4.63 5.19 17.66
C ASN A 51 -5.70 4.18 18.09
N LEU A 52 -5.78 3.04 17.40
CA LEU A 52 -6.68 1.95 17.73
C LEU A 52 -6.45 1.42 19.15
N LEU A 53 -5.18 1.18 19.50
CA LEU A 53 -4.80 0.65 20.80
C LEU A 53 -5.06 1.65 21.93
N HIS A 54 -4.75 2.94 21.73
CA HIS A 54 -5.10 4.00 22.68
C HIS A 54 -6.61 4.09 22.89
N ALA A 55 -7.42 4.01 21.82
CA ALA A 55 -8.87 4.06 21.92
C ALA A 55 -9.47 2.88 22.74
N LYS A 56 -8.76 1.76 22.83
CA LYS A 56 -9.15 0.60 23.66
C LYS A 56 -8.41 0.53 25.01
N ASN A 57 -7.83 1.63 25.48
CA ASN A 57 -7.07 1.71 26.74
C ASN A 57 -5.90 0.69 26.81
N LYS A 58 -5.26 0.40 25.68
CA LYS A 58 -4.03 -0.39 25.60
C LYS A 58 -2.83 0.54 25.49
N PHE A 59 -1.66 0.07 25.91
CA PHE A 59 -0.40 0.81 25.84
C PHE A 59 0.44 0.31 24.66
N PRO A 60 0.38 0.98 23.48
CA PRO A 60 1.20 0.61 22.33
C PRO A 60 2.66 1.02 22.55
N VAL A 61 3.58 0.09 22.31
CA VAL A 61 5.03 0.32 22.37
C VAL A 61 5.62 0.06 21.00
N PRO A 62 5.90 1.09 20.18
CA PRO A 62 6.57 0.91 18.89
C PRO A 62 8.03 0.50 19.07
N ILE A 63 8.44 -0.56 18.37
CA ILE A 63 9.78 -1.14 18.46
C ILE A 63 10.30 -1.40 17.05
N LEU A 64 11.38 -0.73 16.68
CA LEU A 64 12.05 -0.92 15.39
C LEU A 64 13.11 -2.02 15.50
N ILE A 65 13.01 -3.08 14.69
CA ILE A 65 13.94 -4.21 14.68
C ILE A 65 14.24 -4.64 13.24
N ASN A 66 15.49 -5.02 12.97
CA ASN A 66 15.88 -5.50 11.64
C ASN A 66 15.31 -6.89 11.31
N GLU A 67 15.34 -7.80 12.29
CA GLU A 67 14.88 -9.18 12.11
C GLU A 67 14.19 -9.68 13.39
N PHE A 68 13.06 -10.33 13.19
CA PHE A 68 12.20 -10.88 14.23
C PHE A 68 12.66 -12.30 14.62
N THR A 69 13.52 -12.40 15.62
CA THR A 69 14.02 -13.68 16.14
C THR A 69 13.35 -14.01 17.48
N PRO A 70 12.95 -15.27 17.76
CA PRO A 70 12.35 -15.66 19.04
C PRO A 70 13.16 -15.21 20.27
N ASN A 71 14.49 -15.33 20.22
CA ASN A 71 15.37 -14.92 21.31
C ASN A 71 15.26 -13.42 21.64
N LYS A 72 15.13 -12.55 20.61
CA LYS A 72 15.03 -11.10 20.81
C LYS A 72 13.69 -10.73 21.42
N LEU A 73 12.61 -11.33 20.91
CA LEU A 73 11.27 -11.06 21.43
C LEU A 73 11.10 -11.61 22.85
N LYS A 74 11.68 -12.77 23.17
CA LYS A 74 11.64 -13.35 24.52
C LYS A 74 12.14 -12.39 25.60
N THR A 75 13.20 -11.63 25.32
CA THR A 75 13.70 -10.60 26.24
C THR A 75 12.65 -9.50 26.50
N LEU A 76 11.91 -9.12 25.46
CA LEU A 76 10.86 -8.09 25.51
C LEU A 76 9.56 -8.58 26.16
N ASN A 77 9.29 -9.90 26.16
CA ASN A 77 8.10 -10.51 26.77
C ASN A 77 7.96 -10.24 28.28
N THR A 78 9.04 -9.85 28.95
CA THR A 78 8.99 -9.49 30.39
C THR A 78 8.15 -8.24 30.65
N GLN A 79 8.01 -7.36 29.66
CA GLN A 79 7.29 -6.09 29.79
C GLN A 79 6.08 -5.95 28.86
N LEU A 80 5.93 -6.86 27.89
CA LEU A 80 4.92 -6.81 26.84
C LEU A 80 4.10 -8.10 26.81
N ASP A 81 2.78 -7.94 26.69
CA ASP A 81 1.84 -9.06 26.79
C ASP A 81 1.56 -9.71 25.43
N ALA A 82 1.70 -8.93 24.35
CA ALA A 82 1.46 -9.36 22.98
C ALA A 82 2.24 -8.48 22.00
N PHE A 83 2.44 -9.00 20.79
CA PHE A 83 3.06 -8.27 19.70
C PHE A 83 2.14 -8.20 18.49
N VAL A 84 2.22 -7.09 17.78
CA VAL A 84 1.68 -6.94 16.43
C VAL A 84 2.85 -6.64 15.52
N GLN A 85 3.05 -7.47 14.50
CA GLN A 85 4.09 -7.25 13.52
C GLN A 85 3.60 -6.45 12.32
N ILE A 86 4.31 -5.39 12.00
CA ILE A 86 4.06 -4.50 10.88
C ILE A 86 5.29 -4.62 9.97
N GLY A 87 5.32 -5.67 9.17
CA GLY A 87 6.47 -6.08 8.38
C GLY A 87 6.13 -7.24 7.46
N CYS A 88 6.90 -8.33 7.50
CA CYS A 88 6.63 -9.52 6.69
C CYS A 88 5.34 -10.24 7.15
N PRO A 89 4.24 -10.20 6.39
CA PRO A 89 2.94 -10.75 6.84
C PRO A 89 2.99 -12.26 7.12
N ARG A 90 3.98 -12.97 6.59
CA ARG A 90 4.16 -14.42 6.79
C ARG A 90 4.61 -14.80 8.19
N LEU A 91 5.34 -13.94 8.90
CA LEU A 91 5.98 -14.34 10.16
C LEU A 91 4.97 -14.79 11.23
N SER A 92 3.90 -14.03 11.43
CA SER A 92 2.86 -14.38 12.40
C SER A 92 2.12 -15.64 12.02
N ILE A 93 2.05 -16.01 10.74
CA ILE A 93 1.39 -17.22 10.24
C ILE A 93 2.30 -18.43 10.39
N ASP A 94 3.50 -18.33 9.82
CA ASP A 94 4.43 -19.46 9.71
C ASP A 94 5.14 -19.74 11.03
N TRP A 95 5.56 -18.69 11.77
CA TRP A 95 6.43 -18.81 12.96
C TRP A 95 5.76 -18.29 14.23
N GLY A 96 4.50 -17.87 14.18
CA GLY A 96 3.79 -17.29 15.33
C GLY A 96 3.74 -18.17 16.58
N GLU A 97 3.84 -19.51 16.45
CA GLU A 97 3.88 -20.44 17.59
C GLU A 97 5.26 -20.56 18.24
N SER A 98 6.33 -20.16 17.56
CA SER A 98 7.69 -20.23 18.08
C SER A 98 7.98 -19.14 19.12
N PHE A 99 7.03 -18.24 19.37
CA PHE A 99 7.14 -17.15 20.33
C PHE A 99 6.29 -17.45 21.58
N ASP A 100 6.84 -17.17 22.76
CA ASP A 100 6.13 -17.41 24.03
C ASP A 100 4.89 -16.50 24.17
N ALA A 101 4.98 -15.27 23.66
CA ALA A 101 3.89 -14.29 23.63
C ALA A 101 3.20 -14.29 22.26
N PRO A 102 1.89 -14.00 22.19
CA PRO A 102 1.15 -14.01 20.93
C PRO A 102 1.69 -12.95 19.96
N LEU A 103 2.04 -13.39 18.76
CA LEU A 103 2.48 -12.55 17.65
C LEU A 103 1.35 -12.47 16.61
N LEU A 104 0.77 -11.29 16.47
CA LEU A 104 -0.34 -11.00 15.57
C LEU A 104 0.15 -10.34 14.28
N SER A 105 -0.53 -10.63 13.17
CA SER A 105 -0.55 -9.79 11.97
C SER A 105 -1.40 -8.53 12.21
N PRO A 106 -1.30 -7.52 11.33
CA PRO A 106 -2.14 -6.32 11.44
C PRO A 106 -3.63 -6.66 11.35
N TYR A 107 -4.04 -7.54 10.44
CA TYR A 107 -5.43 -8.01 10.34
C TYR A 107 -5.93 -8.54 11.69
N GLU A 108 -5.16 -9.41 12.31
CA GLU A 108 -5.51 -9.99 13.60
C GLU A 108 -5.53 -8.96 14.73
N ALA A 109 -4.71 -7.91 14.66
CA ALA A 109 -4.77 -6.79 15.59
C ALA A 109 -6.05 -5.97 15.44
N PHE A 110 -6.51 -5.73 14.20
CA PHE A 110 -7.81 -5.12 13.95
C PHE A 110 -8.98 -6.01 14.40
N VAL A 111 -8.84 -7.33 14.33
CA VAL A 111 -9.83 -8.26 14.91
C VAL A 111 -9.76 -8.29 16.44
N ALA A 112 -8.55 -8.17 17.01
CA ALA A 112 -8.35 -8.25 18.45
C ALA A 112 -8.84 -6.98 19.16
N PHE A 113 -8.49 -5.81 18.61
CA PHE A 113 -8.64 -4.50 19.25
C PHE A 113 -9.50 -3.52 18.45
N GLY A 114 -9.93 -3.86 17.24
CA GLY A 114 -10.85 -3.04 16.46
C GLY A 114 -12.22 -3.68 16.32
N ASP A 115 -12.97 -3.17 15.35
CA ASP A 115 -14.33 -3.62 15.07
C ASP A 115 -14.39 -4.60 13.88
N GLN A 116 -13.22 -5.14 13.46
CA GLN A 116 -13.15 -6.08 12.35
C GLN A 116 -13.56 -7.49 12.78
N PRO A 117 -14.53 -8.13 12.09
CA PRO A 117 -14.86 -9.52 12.35
C PRO A 117 -13.77 -10.45 11.84
N TYR A 118 -13.66 -11.62 12.47
CA TYR A 118 -12.79 -12.67 11.95
C TYR A 118 -13.43 -13.31 10.70
N LEU A 119 -12.77 -13.17 9.56
CA LEU A 119 -13.20 -13.70 8.27
C LEU A 119 -13.03 -15.22 8.17
N PRO A 120 -13.94 -15.92 7.48
CA PRO A 120 -13.83 -17.36 7.25
C PRO A 120 -12.66 -17.73 6.32
N VAL A 121 -12.31 -16.84 5.39
CA VAL A 121 -11.11 -16.95 4.58
C VAL A 121 -10.06 -16.02 5.17
N TYR A 122 -8.92 -16.59 5.58
CA TYR A 122 -7.85 -15.80 6.18
C TYR A 122 -7.27 -14.83 5.12
N PRO A 123 -7.32 -13.51 5.35
CA PRO A 123 -6.89 -12.53 4.36
C PRO A 123 -5.37 -12.51 4.24
N MET A 124 -4.89 -12.62 3.00
CA MET A 124 -3.47 -12.55 2.64
C MET A 124 -3.18 -11.33 1.76
N ASP A 125 -3.92 -10.26 1.98
CA ASP A 125 -4.00 -9.05 1.15
C ASP A 125 -3.19 -7.89 1.71
N TYR A 126 -2.23 -8.13 2.60
CA TYR A 126 -1.48 -7.07 3.30
C TYR A 126 -0.88 -5.99 2.39
N TYR A 127 -0.45 -6.36 1.16
CA TYR A 127 0.07 -5.44 0.14
C TYR A 127 -0.94 -5.14 -0.99
N ALA A 128 -2.20 -5.52 -0.86
CA ALA A 128 -3.23 -5.16 -1.83
C ALA A 128 -3.56 -3.67 -1.71
N LYS A 129 -3.79 -3.01 -2.85
CA LYS A 129 -4.27 -1.62 -2.88
C LYS A 129 -5.72 -1.51 -2.42
N ASP A 130 -6.53 -2.50 -2.80
CA ASP A 130 -7.97 -2.55 -2.56
C ASP A 130 -8.32 -3.46 -1.37
N GLY A 131 -7.37 -3.67 -0.46
CA GLY A 131 -7.58 -4.51 0.72
C GLY A 131 -8.15 -3.76 1.91
N GLY A 132 -8.32 -4.47 3.02
CA GLY A 132 -8.91 -3.92 4.24
C GLY A 132 -8.08 -2.82 4.93
N PRO A 133 -8.59 -2.23 6.02
CA PRO A 133 -7.88 -1.21 6.81
C PRO A 133 -6.58 -1.72 7.45
N TRP A 134 -6.37 -3.04 7.48
CA TRP A 134 -5.13 -3.67 7.96
C TRP A 134 -4.01 -3.75 6.92
N THR A 135 -4.24 -3.24 5.71
CA THR A 135 -3.26 -3.30 4.61
C THR A 135 -2.35 -2.08 4.59
N ASN A 136 -1.19 -2.23 3.96
CA ASN A 136 -0.18 -1.18 3.89
C ASN A 136 -0.68 0.10 3.17
N TYR A 137 -1.58 -0.07 2.20
CA TYR A 137 -2.02 1.01 1.31
C TYR A 137 -3.31 1.71 1.74
N ASN A 138 -4.10 1.12 2.63
CA ASN A 138 -5.42 1.64 3.03
C ASN A 138 -5.41 2.28 4.44
N THR A 139 -4.37 3.08 4.70
CA THR A 139 -4.15 3.71 6.02
C THR A 139 -4.89 5.05 6.13
N SER A 140 -5.43 5.34 7.31
CA SER A 140 -6.28 6.51 7.57
C SER A 140 -5.51 7.75 8.00
N THR A 141 -4.42 7.58 8.76
CA THR A 141 -3.77 8.70 9.47
C THR A 141 -2.41 9.11 8.86
N GLY A 142 -1.84 8.32 7.95
CA GLY A 142 -0.42 8.43 7.58
C GLY A 142 -0.07 8.92 6.18
N ASP A 143 1.13 9.50 6.06
CA ASP A 143 1.77 9.81 4.78
C ASP A 143 2.30 8.51 4.12
N ARG A 144 1.79 8.20 2.92
CA ARG A 144 2.14 7.01 2.14
C ARG A 144 3.63 6.91 1.78
N ARG A 145 4.41 7.97 2.02
CA ARG A 145 5.85 8.05 1.75
C ARG A 145 6.73 7.40 2.82
N GLY A 146 6.15 6.86 3.90
CA GLY A 146 6.87 6.04 4.88
C GLY A 146 7.79 6.83 5.81
N SER A 147 7.48 8.11 6.08
CA SER A 147 8.20 8.92 7.05
C SER A 147 7.28 9.42 8.16
N LEU A 148 7.61 9.06 9.42
CA LEU A 148 7.09 9.71 10.64
C LEU A 148 7.63 11.14 10.82
N ALA A 149 8.47 11.62 9.89
CA ALA A 149 9.08 12.93 9.97
C ALA A 149 8.00 14.01 9.96
N VAL A 150 8.11 14.96 10.90
CA VAL A 150 7.26 16.14 10.97
C VAL A 150 7.25 16.80 9.60
N LYS A 151 6.05 16.99 9.02
CA LYS A 151 5.91 17.80 7.81
C LYS A 151 6.45 19.18 8.16
N GLU A 152 7.54 19.58 7.50
CA GLU A 152 7.98 20.97 7.59
C GLU A 152 6.77 21.86 7.27
N PRO A 153 6.52 22.91 8.08
CA PRO A 153 5.39 23.79 7.86
C PRO A 153 5.43 24.35 6.44
N VAL A 154 4.26 24.63 5.87
CA VAL A 154 4.08 25.16 4.51
C VAL A 154 4.91 26.42 4.24
N ASN A 155 5.36 27.11 5.29
CA ASN A 155 6.22 28.28 5.26
C ASN A 155 7.74 27.95 5.24
N SER A 156 8.15 26.73 4.89
CA SER A 156 9.56 26.36 4.77
C SER A 156 10.12 26.69 3.38
N LYS A 157 11.41 27.06 3.31
CA LYS A 157 12.13 27.29 2.03
C LYS A 157 11.98 26.13 1.04
N LYS A 158 11.78 24.91 1.54
CA LYS A 158 11.55 23.70 0.74
C LYS A 158 10.18 23.71 0.06
N ALA A 159 9.16 24.24 0.71
CA ALA A 159 7.82 24.41 0.13
C ALA A 159 7.81 25.45 -0.99
N GLU A 160 8.47 26.60 -0.79
CA GLU A 160 8.65 27.62 -1.84
C GLU A 160 9.39 27.08 -3.07
N LEU A 161 10.48 26.33 -2.84
CA LEU A 161 11.23 25.69 -3.91
C LEU A 161 10.38 24.68 -4.68
N MET A 162 9.61 23.85 -3.99
CA MET A 162 8.67 22.89 -4.61
C MET A 162 7.61 23.61 -5.43
N ALA A 163 7.01 24.69 -4.93
CA ALA A 163 6.02 25.46 -5.66
C ALA A 163 6.58 26.05 -6.97
N ARG A 164 7.80 26.59 -6.93
CA ARG A 164 8.50 27.10 -8.13
C ARG A 164 8.76 26.00 -9.16
N LEU A 165 9.20 24.82 -8.73
CA LEU A 165 9.44 23.69 -9.63
C LEU A 165 8.14 23.21 -10.30
N LEU A 166 7.04 23.15 -9.55
CA LEU A 166 5.74 22.71 -10.03
C LEU A 166 5.16 23.70 -11.06
N GLN A 167 5.28 25.01 -10.81
CA GLN A 167 4.94 26.04 -11.80
C GLN A 167 5.74 25.89 -13.09
N ARG A 168 7.06 25.68 -12.98
CA ARG A 168 7.93 25.50 -14.15
C ARG A 168 7.55 24.24 -14.95
N GLN A 169 7.11 23.19 -14.27
CA GLN A 169 6.65 21.95 -14.89
C GLN A 169 5.29 22.13 -15.58
N GLN A 170 4.36 22.87 -14.98
CA GLN A 170 3.08 23.23 -15.58
C GLN A 170 3.27 24.11 -16.81
N GLN A 171 4.13 25.12 -16.74
CA GLN A 171 4.50 25.97 -17.89
C GLN A 171 5.10 25.14 -19.02
N ARG A 172 6.02 24.20 -18.71
CA ARG A 172 6.56 23.29 -19.72
C ARG A 172 5.49 22.39 -20.35
N ARG A 173 4.54 21.86 -19.55
CA ARG A 173 3.42 21.07 -20.07
C ARG A 173 2.48 21.90 -20.94
N GLN A 174 2.18 23.14 -20.55
CA GLN A 174 1.36 24.06 -21.32
C GLN A 174 2.05 24.47 -22.62
N MET A 175 3.35 24.76 -22.60
CA MET A 175 4.14 25.04 -23.80
C MET A 175 4.23 23.82 -24.72
N ALA A 176 4.40 22.62 -24.17
CA ALA A 176 4.39 21.39 -24.96
C ALA A 176 3.01 21.10 -25.56
N ALA A 177 1.92 21.33 -24.81
CA ALA A 177 0.56 21.19 -25.29
C ALA A 177 0.20 22.25 -26.36
N ALA A 178 0.64 23.50 -26.18
CA ALA A 178 0.47 24.57 -27.15
C ALA A 178 1.29 24.31 -28.44
N ALA A 179 2.52 23.81 -28.31
CA ALA A 179 3.32 23.40 -29.47
C ALA A 179 2.70 22.20 -30.21
N ALA A 180 2.09 21.26 -29.48
CA ALA A 180 1.35 20.15 -30.08
C ALA A 180 0.08 20.62 -30.82
N ALA A 181 -0.65 21.59 -30.26
CA ALA A 181 -1.84 22.17 -30.90
C ALA A 181 -1.51 23.04 -32.12
N ALA A 182 -0.43 23.82 -32.07
CA ALA A 182 0.05 24.61 -33.22
C ALA A 182 0.49 23.73 -34.40
N ASN A 183 0.99 22.52 -34.12
CA ASN A 183 1.33 21.54 -35.14
C ASN A 183 0.11 20.80 -35.72
N SER A 184 -1.04 20.79 -35.03
CA SER A 184 -2.29 20.23 -35.57
C SER A 184 -3.10 21.21 -36.42
N ASP A 185 -2.97 22.52 -36.18
CA ASP A 185 -3.66 23.57 -36.95
C ASP A 185 -2.96 23.93 -38.27
N GLY A 186 -1.74 23.41 -38.51
CA GLY A 186 -0.97 23.60 -39.74
C GLY A 186 -1.31 22.64 -40.89
N ALA A 187 -2.26 21.70 -40.70
CA ALA A 187 -2.66 20.73 -41.71
C ALA A 187 -4.09 21.00 -42.21
N ALA A 188 -4.30 22.10 -42.95
CA ALA A 188 -5.51 22.29 -43.75
C ALA A 188 -5.40 21.55 -45.10
N PRO A 189 -6.46 20.92 -45.61
CA PRO A 189 -6.38 19.96 -46.71
C PRO A 189 -6.40 20.66 -48.08
N GLN A 190 -5.28 20.66 -48.81
CA GLN A 190 -5.28 20.93 -50.25
C GLN A 190 -5.56 19.64 -51.03
N SER A 191 -6.82 19.23 -51.10
CA SER A 191 -7.20 18.04 -51.88
C SER A 191 -8.64 18.07 -52.39
N ASN A 192 -9.10 19.21 -52.93
CA ASN A 192 -10.44 19.24 -53.53
C ASN A 192 -10.64 20.17 -54.74
N GLN A 193 -9.59 20.47 -55.51
CA GLN A 193 -9.73 21.25 -56.77
C GLN A 193 -9.42 20.46 -58.06
N LEU A 194 -8.93 19.22 -57.97
CA LEU A 194 -8.61 18.40 -59.15
C LEU A 194 -9.74 17.47 -59.62
N GLN A 195 -10.86 17.37 -58.90
CA GLN A 195 -11.98 16.49 -59.27
C GLN A 195 -13.15 17.18 -59.99
N GLN A 196 -13.16 18.52 -60.09
CA GLN A 196 -14.22 19.24 -60.82
C GLN A 196 -13.89 19.54 -62.30
N GLN A 197 -12.67 19.25 -62.77
CA GLN A 197 -12.29 19.44 -64.18
C GLN A 197 -12.52 18.21 -65.08
N GLN A 198 -13.00 17.07 -64.54
CA GLN A 198 -13.27 15.86 -65.34
C GLN A 198 -14.72 15.71 -65.83
N GLN A 199 -15.59 16.72 -65.67
CA GLN A 199 -17.02 16.59 -66.05
C GLN A 199 -17.48 17.43 -67.25
N GLN A 200 -16.57 18.07 -68.00
CA GLN A 200 -16.98 18.80 -69.21
C GLN A 200 -15.98 18.60 -70.35
N GLN A 201 -16.22 17.63 -71.22
CA GLN A 201 -16.31 17.85 -72.67
C GLN A 201 -16.84 16.60 -73.42
N PRO A 202 -17.56 16.80 -74.55
CA PRO A 202 -18.50 15.82 -75.12
C PRO A 202 -17.91 14.93 -76.23
N GLN A 203 -18.61 13.81 -76.47
CA GLN A 203 -18.40 12.85 -77.57
C GLN A 203 -18.67 13.48 -78.95
N GLN A 204 -17.74 13.33 -79.90
CA GLN A 204 -17.94 13.26 -81.37
C GLN A 204 -16.74 12.49 -81.96
N SER A 205 -16.90 11.22 -82.40
CA SER A 205 -17.39 10.71 -83.70
C SER A 205 -16.39 10.81 -84.88
N VAL A 206 -15.80 9.66 -85.21
CA VAL A 206 -15.52 9.04 -86.54
C VAL A 206 -14.94 9.91 -87.68
N ASP A 207 -13.77 9.54 -88.22
CA ASP A 207 -13.61 9.03 -89.61
C ASP A 207 -12.13 8.90 -90.05
N LEU A 208 -11.85 7.72 -90.66
CA LEU A 208 -10.76 7.27 -91.55
C LEU A 208 -9.29 7.30 -91.06
#